data_AF-A0A924WX92-F1
#
_entry.id   AF-A0A924WX92-F1
#
_cell.length_a   1.000
_cell.length_b   1.000
_cell.length_c   1.000
_cell.angle_alpha   90.00
_cell.angle_beta   90.00
_cell.angle_gamma   90.00
#
_symmetry.space_group_name_H-M   'P 1'
#
loop_
_entity.id
_entity.type
_entity.pdbx_description
1 polymer ?
#
loop_
_entity_poly.entity_id
_entity_poly.type
_entity_poly.pdbx_seq_one_letter_code
_entity_poly.pdbx_strand_id
1 'polypeptide(L)'
;MIASRVRFVPFILAACVVGVPMIATAQDAPAAGAPAAAAAGITGTWTWQQQGRNGAQEVVLKLKQEGEKVTGTVTGQGNQELELQEGTFKGNTLAFKVVRDMNGQKTTTTYTATITGDTIKGKSEQVSTREIDGKRTAQ
;
A
#
# COMPACT_ATOMS: atom_id res chain seq x y z
N MET A 1 21.53 1.77 -34.67
CA MET A 1 20.82 2.89 -35.35
C MET A 1 19.42 2.95 -34.75
N ILE A 2 18.82 4.00 -34.18
CA ILE A 2 19.12 5.43 -34.00
C ILE A 2 18.31 5.86 -32.75
N ALA A 3 18.89 6.74 -31.92
CA ALA A 3 18.27 7.37 -30.77
C ALA A 3 17.37 8.57 -31.18
N SER A 4 16.21 8.73 -30.53
CA SER A 4 15.33 9.92 -30.65
C SER A 4 15.19 10.57 -29.28
N ARG A 5 16.02 11.55 -28.92
CA ARG A 5 15.94 13.01 -29.19
C ARG A 5 14.80 13.72 -28.45
N VAL A 6 15.19 14.18 -27.25
CA VAL A 6 14.64 15.26 -26.41
C VAL A 6 14.19 16.45 -27.27
N ARG A 7 12.96 16.93 -27.06
CA ARG A 7 12.48 18.19 -27.64
C ARG A 7 12.48 19.29 -26.57
N PHE A 8 13.41 20.21 -26.77
CA PHE A 8 13.54 21.54 -26.19
C PHE A 8 12.31 22.39 -26.56
N VAL A 9 11.68 23.04 -25.58
CA VAL A 9 10.68 24.11 -25.82
C VAL A 9 11.31 25.42 -25.34
N PRO A 10 11.38 26.48 -26.18
CA PRO A 10 12.13 27.69 -25.85
C PRO A 10 11.31 28.71 -25.06
N PHE A 11 11.99 29.29 -24.08
CA PHE A 11 12.00 30.67 -23.62
C PHE A 11 11.19 31.70 -24.45
N ILE A 12 10.27 32.42 -23.79
CA ILE A 12 9.81 33.76 -24.20
C ILE A 12 9.97 34.70 -23.00
N LEU A 13 10.73 35.77 -23.23
CA LEU A 13 10.99 36.87 -22.30
C LEU A 13 10.28 38.12 -22.84
N ALA A 14 9.52 38.84 -22.02
CA ALA A 14 9.03 40.19 -22.31
C ALA A 14 8.91 41.01 -21.00
N ALA A 15 9.26 42.30 -21.09
CA ALA A 15 9.80 43.15 -20.02
C ALA A 15 8.87 44.27 -19.50
N CYS A 16 9.24 44.84 -18.34
CA CYS A 16 8.98 46.19 -17.74
C CYS A 16 7.52 46.69 -17.61
N VAL A 17 7.09 47.30 -16.48
CA VAL A 17 7.33 48.72 -16.10
C VAL A 17 6.94 48.98 -14.62
N VAL A 18 7.90 49.53 -13.85
CA VAL A 18 7.91 50.64 -12.86
C VAL A 18 6.78 50.81 -11.79
N GLY A 19 7.12 50.54 -10.52
CA GLY A 19 7.23 51.54 -9.42
C GLY A 19 6.02 51.90 -8.51
N VAL A 20 6.01 51.39 -7.26
CA VAL A 20 5.47 52.04 -6.05
C VAL A 20 6.26 51.57 -4.81
N PRO A 21 6.79 52.45 -3.92
CA PRO A 21 7.44 52.04 -2.68
C PRO A 21 6.45 52.08 -1.51
N MET A 22 6.34 51.00 -0.73
CA MET A 22 5.69 51.04 0.59
C MET A 22 6.51 50.22 1.57
N ILE A 23 7.11 50.93 2.53
CA ILE A 23 7.76 50.36 3.71
C ILE A 23 6.63 49.86 4.61
N ALA A 24 6.49 48.54 4.74
CA ALA A 24 5.67 47.92 5.76
C ALA A 24 6.59 47.15 6.71
N THR A 25 6.51 47.54 7.97
CA THR A 25 7.17 46.97 9.14
C THR A 25 6.78 45.50 9.34
N ALA A 26 7.72 44.76 9.94
CA ALA A 26 7.71 43.33 10.21
C ALA A 26 6.35 42.73 10.62
N GLN A 27 6.01 41.62 9.98
CA GLN A 27 5.25 40.54 10.60
C GLN A 27 6.14 39.31 10.61
N ASP A 28 6.52 38.90 11.82
CA ASP A 28 7.00 37.57 12.14
C ASP A 28 6.01 36.56 11.55
N ALA A 29 6.34 36.01 10.38
CA ALA A 29 5.61 34.90 9.81
C ALA A 29 6.09 33.66 10.56
N PRO A 30 5.20 32.87 11.17
CA PRO A 30 5.61 31.67 11.88
C PRO A 30 6.42 30.82 10.92
N ALA A 31 7.57 30.34 11.40
CA ALA A 31 8.42 29.39 10.72
C ALA A 31 7.53 28.38 9.99
N ALA A 32 7.50 28.49 8.66
CA ALA A 32 6.84 27.54 7.80
C ALA A 32 7.49 26.20 8.11
N GLY A 33 6.80 25.40 8.94
CA GLY A 33 7.12 24.00 9.11
C GLY A 33 7.24 23.46 7.70
N ALA A 34 8.42 22.98 7.35
CA ALA A 34 8.63 22.25 6.12
C ALA A 34 7.46 21.28 5.98
N PRO A 35 6.85 21.14 4.78
CA PRO A 35 5.90 20.06 4.60
C PRO A 35 6.67 18.79 4.91
N ALA A 36 6.40 18.20 6.08
CA ALA A 36 6.67 16.80 6.31
C ALA A 36 5.99 16.15 5.12
N ALA A 37 6.79 15.60 4.20
CA ALA A 37 6.27 14.88 3.07
C ALA A 37 5.30 13.86 3.67
N ALA A 38 4.00 14.14 3.56
CA ALA A 38 2.99 13.21 3.98
C ALA A 38 3.32 11.97 3.18
N ALA A 39 3.82 10.92 3.85
CA ALA A 39 3.98 9.63 3.22
C ALA A 39 2.66 9.38 2.51
N ALA A 40 2.69 9.36 1.17
CA ALA A 40 1.49 9.17 0.37
C ALA A 40 0.81 7.94 0.96
N GLY A 41 -0.38 8.14 1.55
CA GLY A 41 -1.04 7.10 2.31
C GLY A 41 -1.20 5.85 1.46
N ILE A 42 -1.24 4.68 2.09
CA ILE A 42 -1.29 3.41 1.35
C ILE A 42 -2.67 3.10 0.75
N THR A 43 -3.61 4.03 0.93
CA THR A 43 -4.97 3.98 0.40
C THR A 43 -4.93 3.91 -1.11
N GLY A 44 -5.58 2.89 -1.68
CA GLY A 44 -5.58 2.67 -3.11
C GLY A 44 -5.94 1.23 -3.48
N THR A 45 -5.95 0.96 -4.77
CA THR A 45 -6.10 -0.40 -5.30
C THR A 45 -4.74 -0.86 -5.80
N TRP A 46 -4.25 -1.94 -5.22
CA TRP A 46 -2.97 -2.57 -5.52
C TRP A 46 -3.23 -3.85 -6.29
N THR A 47 -2.58 -4.02 -7.42
CA THR A 47 -2.71 -5.23 -8.24
C THR A 47 -1.34 -5.85 -8.49
N TRP A 48 -1.24 -7.16 -8.31
CA TRP A 48 -0.03 -7.90 -8.65
C TRP A 48 -0.36 -9.31 -9.14
N GLN A 49 0.56 -9.89 -9.90
CA GLN A 49 0.47 -11.27 -10.34
C GLN A 49 1.24 -12.14 -9.34
N GLN A 50 0.57 -13.14 -8.75
CA GLN A 50 1.22 -14.16 -7.92
C GLN A 50 1.16 -15.52 -8.62
N GLN A 51 2.22 -16.33 -8.48
CA GLN A 51 2.14 -17.73 -8.88
C GLN A 51 1.31 -18.51 -7.85
N GLY A 52 0.15 -18.97 -8.29
CA GLY A 52 -0.68 -19.89 -7.52
C GLY A 52 -0.51 -21.33 -7.99
N ARG A 53 -1.17 -22.25 -7.28
CA ARG A 53 -1.17 -23.69 -7.58
C ARG A 53 -1.66 -24.03 -9.00
N ASN A 54 -2.46 -23.14 -9.61
CA ASN A 54 -3.05 -23.32 -10.94
C ASN A 54 -2.44 -22.36 -12.00
N GLY A 55 -1.28 -21.78 -11.74
CA GLY A 55 -0.63 -20.80 -12.63
C GLY A 55 -0.65 -19.37 -12.07
N ALA A 56 -0.27 -18.40 -12.90
CA ALA A 56 -0.29 -16.98 -12.53
C ALA A 56 -1.73 -16.51 -12.25
N GLN A 57 -1.91 -15.75 -11.17
CA GLN A 57 -3.20 -15.28 -10.71
C GLN A 57 -3.08 -13.80 -10.35
N GLU A 58 -4.05 -13.01 -10.82
CA GLU A 58 -4.16 -11.62 -10.38
C GLU A 58 -4.66 -11.58 -8.94
N VAL A 59 -4.02 -10.73 -8.14
CA VAL A 59 -4.46 -10.39 -6.80
C VAL A 59 -4.78 -8.91 -6.79
N VAL A 60 -5.98 -8.59 -6.31
CA VAL A 60 -6.45 -7.21 -6.17
C VAL A 60 -6.61 -6.92 -4.69
N LEU A 61 -5.93 -5.88 -4.20
CA LEU A 61 -5.97 -5.45 -2.81
C LEU A 61 -6.46 -4.01 -2.76
N LYS A 62 -7.63 -3.80 -2.16
CA LYS A 62 -8.18 -2.47 -1.91
C LYS A 62 -7.87 -2.08 -0.48
N LEU A 63 -7.08 -1.03 -0.28
CA LEU A 63 -6.72 -0.51 1.03
C LEU A 63 -7.36 0.84 1.27
N LYS A 64 -7.78 1.06 2.51
CA LYS A 64 -8.20 2.34 3.06
C LYS A 64 -7.47 2.56 4.37
N GLN A 65 -6.65 3.60 4.42
CA GLN A 65 -5.92 3.99 5.61
C GLN A 65 -6.67 5.10 6.36
N GLU A 66 -6.84 4.91 7.67
CA GLU A 66 -7.41 5.87 8.61
C GLU A 66 -6.41 6.08 9.76
N GLY A 67 -5.51 7.04 9.58
CA GLY A 67 -4.38 7.24 10.50
C GLY A 67 -3.45 6.02 10.51
N GLU A 68 -3.35 5.33 11.65
CA GLU A 68 -2.57 4.09 11.77
C GLU A 68 -3.36 2.83 11.41
N LYS A 69 -4.69 2.90 11.33
CA LYS A 69 -5.54 1.75 11.01
C LYS A 69 -5.66 1.59 9.51
N VAL A 70 -5.71 0.34 9.06
CA VAL A 70 -5.89 0.00 7.65
C VAL A 70 -7.05 -0.99 7.55
N THR A 71 -8.01 -0.67 6.71
CA THR A 71 -9.12 -1.55 6.36
C THR A 71 -9.07 -1.83 4.87
N GLY A 72 -9.72 -2.89 4.42
CA GLY A 72 -9.66 -3.26 3.03
C GLY A 72 -10.17 -4.65 2.73
N THR A 73 -10.14 -4.97 1.44
CA THR A 73 -10.43 -6.31 0.93
C THR A 73 -9.30 -6.79 0.03
N VAL A 74 -9.03 -8.09 0.09
CA VAL A 74 -8.12 -8.77 -0.84
C VAL A 74 -8.92 -9.80 -1.63
N THR A 75 -8.87 -9.69 -2.95
CA THR A 75 -9.40 -10.67 -3.89
C THR A 75 -8.23 -11.47 -4.43
N GLY A 76 -8.20 -12.75 -4.10
CA GLY A 76 -7.10 -13.64 -4.49
C GLY A 76 -7.56 -14.90 -5.20
N GLN A 77 -6.84 -16.00 -4.97
CA GLN A 77 -7.09 -17.28 -5.59
C GLN A 77 -8.55 -17.73 -5.44
N GLY A 78 -9.22 -17.98 -6.57
CA GLY A 78 -10.61 -18.43 -6.64
C GLY A 78 -11.66 -17.31 -6.70
N ASN A 79 -11.27 -16.07 -7.01
CA ASN A 79 -12.15 -14.89 -6.97
C ASN A 79 -12.86 -14.69 -5.62
N GLN A 80 -12.25 -15.20 -4.54
CA GLN A 80 -12.75 -15.03 -3.20
C GLN A 80 -12.25 -13.70 -2.66
N GLU A 81 -13.19 -12.82 -2.31
CA GLU A 81 -12.90 -11.58 -1.59
C GLU A 81 -12.85 -11.88 -0.09
N LEU A 82 -11.75 -11.48 0.55
CA LEU A 82 -11.53 -11.64 1.98
C LEU A 82 -11.27 -10.28 2.60
N GLU A 83 -11.90 -10.00 3.73
CA GLU A 83 -11.66 -8.78 4.48
C GLU A 83 -10.33 -8.84 5.21
N LEU A 84 -9.64 -7.70 5.26
CA LEU A 84 -8.46 -7.54 6.09
C LEU A 84 -8.88 -7.42 7.56
N GLN A 85 -8.22 -8.19 8.40
CA GLN A 85 -8.35 -8.11 9.85
C GLN A 85 -7.09 -7.49 10.46
N GLU A 86 -7.26 -6.71 11.53
CA GLU A 86 -6.16 -6.10 12.29
C GLU A 86 -5.13 -5.35 11.43
N GLY A 87 -5.60 -4.64 10.41
CA GLY A 87 -4.73 -3.87 9.53
C GLY A 87 -4.15 -2.64 10.23
N THR A 88 -2.82 -2.51 10.19
CA THR A 88 -2.08 -1.39 10.77
C THR A 88 -0.98 -0.91 9.83
N PHE A 89 -0.76 0.40 9.80
CA PHE A 89 0.33 1.03 9.05
C PHE A 89 1.07 2.03 9.93
N LYS A 90 2.36 1.79 10.17
CA LYS A 90 3.20 2.66 11.00
C LYS A 90 4.55 2.89 10.34
N GLY A 91 4.92 4.16 10.17
CA GLY A 91 6.14 4.59 9.49
C GLY A 91 6.10 4.22 8.00
N ASN A 92 6.49 2.98 7.71
CA ASN A 92 6.48 2.38 6.37
C ASN A 92 6.09 0.90 6.38
N THR A 93 5.64 0.38 7.52
CA THR A 93 5.32 -1.04 7.70
C THR A 93 3.82 -1.23 7.76
N LEU A 94 3.30 -2.01 6.81
CA LEU A 94 1.94 -2.51 6.75
C LEU A 94 1.90 -3.91 7.36
N ALA A 95 1.05 -4.11 8.36
CA ALA A 95 0.75 -5.43 8.91
C ALA A 95 -0.76 -5.66 8.87
N PHE A 96 -1.20 -6.81 8.36
CA PHE A 96 -2.61 -7.19 8.34
C PHE A 96 -2.76 -8.72 8.38
N LYS A 97 -3.94 -9.19 8.77
CA LYS A 97 -4.29 -10.60 8.79
C LYS A 97 -5.42 -10.88 7.83
N VAL A 98 -5.43 -12.08 7.27
CA VAL A 98 -6.52 -12.59 6.45
C VAL A 98 -6.89 -13.96 6.98
N VAL A 99 -8.16 -14.13 7.35
CA VAL A 99 -8.68 -15.41 7.83
C VAL A 99 -9.51 -16.03 6.71
N ARG A 100 -9.11 -17.22 6.27
CA ARG A 100 -9.87 -18.04 5.32
C ARG A 100 -10.42 -19.25 6.06
N ASP A 101 -11.72 -19.47 5.96
CA ASP A 101 -12.37 -20.70 6.39
C ASP A 101 -12.74 -21.50 5.15
N MET A 102 -12.19 -22.71 5.02
CA MET A 102 -12.52 -23.59 3.91
C MET A 102 -12.89 -24.95 4.48
N ASN A 103 -14.20 -25.26 4.47
CA ASN A 103 -14.73 -26.53 4.92
C ASN A 103 -14.33 -26.90 6.36
N GLY A 104 -14.37 -25.93 7.28
CA GLY A 104 -14.01 -26.12 8.70
C GLY A 104 -12.51 -26.03 9.00
N GLN A 105 -11.67 -25.89 7.96
CA GLN A 105 -10.25 -25.62 8.13
C GLN A 105 -10.01 -24.11 8.14
N LYS A 106 -9.83 -23.55 9.33
CA LYS A 106 -9.45 -22.13 9.49
C LYS A 106 -7.96 -21.96 9.21
N THR A 107 -7.66 -21.04 8.31
CA THR A 107 -6.30 -20.63 7.95
C THR A 107 -6.17 -19.14 8.18
N THR A 108 -5.32 -18.75 9.12
CA THR A 108 -4.98 -17.35 9.37
C THR A 108 -3.63 -17.06 8.72
N THR A 109 -3.61 -16.09 7.81
CA THR A 109 -2.38 -15.62 7.17
C THR A 109 -2.07 -14.22 7.66
N THR A 110 -0.93 -14.06 8.31
CA THR A 110 -0.41 -12.76 8.74
C THR A 110 0.54 -12.24 7.66
N TYR A 111 0.31 -11.02 7.20
CA TYR A 111 1.14 -10.33 6.22
C TYR A 111 1.86 -9.17 6.90
N THR A 112 3.16 -9.08 6.67
CA THR A 112 3.99 -7.94 7.09
C THR A 112 4.78 -7.46 5.89
N ALA A 113 4.55 -6.22 5.47
CA ALA A 113 5.19 -5.62 4.30
C ALA A 113 5.72 -4.21 4.61
N THR A 114 6.84 -3.86 4.01
CA THR A 114 7.38 -2.51 3.98
C THR A 114 7.03 -1.86 2.64
N ILE A 115 6.51 -0.64 2.69
CA ILE A 115 6.09 0.16 1.54
C ILE A 115 7.07 1.30 1.34
N THR A 116 7.65 1.37 0.15
CA THR A 116 8.60 2.41 -0.24
C THR A 116 8.20 2.96 -1.61
N GLY A 117 7.60 4.15 -1.63
CA GLY A 117 6.98 4.70 -2.83
C GLY A 117 5.93 3.73 -3.38
N ASP A 118 6.12 3.31 -4.62
CA ASP A 118 5.20 2.39 -5.32
C ASP A 118 5.57 0.90 -5.16
N THR A 119 6.53 0.57 -4.28
CA THR A 119 7.00 -0.81 -4.08
C THR A 119 6.53 -1.36 -2.74
N ILE A 120 5.91 -2.55 -2.77
CA ILE A 120 5.61 -3.40 -1.61
C ILE A 120 6.62 -4.56 -1.55
N LYS A 121 7.28 -4.74 -0.41
CA LYS A 121 8.09 -5.94 -0.11
C LYS A 121 7.70 -6.48 1.25
N GLY A 122 7.37 -7.77 1.35
CA GLY A 122 6.91 -8.34 2.59
C GLY A 122 7.12 -9.83 2.72
N LYS A 123 6.62 -10.36 3.83
CA LYS A 123 6.56 -11.78 4.17
C LYS A 123 5.12 -12.12 4.57
N SER A 124 4.73 -13.35 4.32
CA SER A 124 3.45 -13.91 4.77
C SER A 124 3.69 -15.15 5.61
N GLU A 125 3.11 -15.22 6.79
CA GLU A 125 3.13 -16.39 7.67
C GLU A 125 1.73 -16.97 7.75
N GLN A 126 1.59 -18.27 7.47
CA GLN A 126 0.31 -18.95 7.44
C GLN A 126 0.23 -19.96 8.57
N VAL A 127 -0.76 -19.82 9.43
CA VAL A 127 -1.13 -20.81 10.45
C VAL A 127 -2.42 -21.49 10.01
N SER A 128 -2.40 -22.81 9.93
CA SER A 128 -3.57 -23.61 9.55
C SER A 128 -4.00 -24.48 10.74
N THR A 129 -5.24 -24.32 11.19
CA THR A 129 -5.82 -25.12 12.26
C THR A 129 -6.60 -26.29 11.66
N ARG A 130 -6.37 -27.50 12.16
CA ARG A 130 -7.11 -28.71 11.78
C ARG A 130 -7.55 -29.45 13.04
N GLU A 131 -8.82 -29.77 13.13
CA GLU A 131 -9.33 -30.73 14.13
C GLU A 131 -9.07 -32.15 13.62
N ILE A 132 -8.61 -33.02 14.53
CA ILE A 132 -8.27 -34.42 14.23
C ILE A 132 -8.93 -35.29 15.28
N ASP A 133 -9.86 -36.12 14.85
CA ASP A 133 -10.42 -37.22 15.63
C ASP A 133 -9.84 -38.54 15.15
N GLY A 134 -9.20 -39.28 16.06
CA GLY A 134 -8.56 -40.56 15.75
C GLY A 134 -8.96 -41.64 16.74
N LYS A 135 -9.29 -42.84 16.23
CA LYS A 135 -9.48 -44.05 17.06
C LYS A 135 -8.41 -45.07 16.72
N ARG A 136 -7.62 -45.46 17.72
CA ARG A 136 -6.61 -46.52 17.59
C ARG A 136 -7.29 -47.85 17.23
N THR A 137 -6.89 -48.46 16.13
CA THR A 137 -7.28 -49.83 15.76
C THR A 137 -6.18 -50.79 16.20
N ALA A 138 -6.53 -51.84 16.95
CA ALA A 138 -5.61 -52.92 17.28
C ALA A 138 -5.46 -53.83 16.04
N GLN A 139 -4.23 -54.24 15.77
CA GLN A 139 -3.87 -55.21 14.74
C GLN A 139 -4.35 -56.62 15.11
#